data_AF-A0A924L0R4-F1
#
_entry.id   AF-A0A924L0R4-F1
#
_cell.length_a   1.000
_cell.length_b   1.000
_cell.length_c   1.000
_cell.angle_alpha   90.00
_cell.angle_beta   90.00
_cell.angle_gamma   90.00
#
_symmetry.space_group_name_H-M   'P 1'
#
loop_
_entity.id
_entity.type
_entity.pdbx_description
1 polymer ?
#
loop_
_entity_poly.entity_id
_entity_poly.type
_entity_poly.pdbx_seq_one_letter_code
_entity_poly.pdbx_strand_id
1 'polypeptide(L)'
;MANNLDPTNGIYNEGACIKISFNQNSLLVNKSQIKTVDTIRTDVVRLDIGEGALKNIYIRLSEVNYPHPFDSVQALSTYIKELMIDKGFSTEAKQDVEIVELQQIKGVLQAMK
;
A
#
# COMPACT_ATOMS: atom_id res chain seq x y z
N MET A 1 2.96 -5.56 -30.47
CA MET A 1 3.01 -6.31 -29.20
C MET A 1 2.50 -5.37 -28.12
N ALA A 2 1.25 -5.53 -27.70
CA ALA A 2 0.69 -4.72 -26.64
C ALA A 2 1.29 -5.21 -25.31
N ASN A 3 1.95 -4.32 -24.58
CA ASN A 3 2.38 -4.61 -23.21
C ASN A 3 1.12 -4.87 -22.37
N ASN A 4 0.77 -6.14 -22.19
CA ASN A 4 -0.14 -6.57 -21.13
C ASN A 4 0.60 -6.32 -19.81
N LEU A 5 0.54 -5.08 -19.34
CA LEU A 5 0.64 -4.79 -17.92
C LEU A 5 -0.56 -5.53 -17.33
N ASP A 6 -0.28 -6.68 -16.72
CA ASP A 6 -1.26 -7.38 -15.89
C ASP A 6 -1.97 -6.30 -15.05
N PRO A 7 -3.30 -6.10 -15.18
CA PRO A 7 -4.00 -5.10 -14.40
C PRO A 7 -3.84 -5.50 -12.95
N THR A 8 -2.80 -4.95 -12.34
CA THR A 8 -2.34 -5.43 -11.06
C THR A 8 -3.40 -5.01 -10.06
N ASN A 9 -4.10 -6.01 -9.53
CA ASN A 9 -5.16 -5.78 -8.60
C ASN A 9 -4.51 -5.50 -7.24
N GLY A 10 -4.32 -4.22 -6.96
CA GLY A 10 -3.37 -3.77 -5.97
C GLY A 10 -3.86 -2.56 -5.20
N ILE A 11 -3.30 -2.41 -4.02
CA ILE A 11 -3.52 -1.25 -3.16
C ILE A 11 -2.19 -0.50 -3.06
N TYR A 12 -2.22 0.78 -3.39
CA TYR A 12 -1.04 1.63 -3.51
C TYR A 12 -1.17 2.86 -2.63
N ASN A 13 -0.06 3.28 -2.04
CA ASN A 13 0.04 4.55 -1.34
C ASN A 13 0.41 5.67 -2.33
N GLU A 14 -0.45 6.66 -2.49
CA GLU A 14 -0.21 7.85 -3.33
C GLU A 14 -0.22 9.13 -2.48
N GLY A 15 0.50 9.10 -1.35
CA GLY A 15 0.63 10.25 -0.45
C GLY A 15 -0.66 10.49 0.33
N ALA A 16 -1.41 11.54 0.02
CA ALA A 16 -2.67 11.85 0.70
C ALA A 16 -3.81 10.87 0.35
N CYS A 17 -3.64 10.05 -0.69
CA CYS A 17 -4.64 9.10 -1.16
C CYS A 17 -4.15 7.65 -1.10
N ILE A 18 -5.09 6.72 -1.02
CA ILE A 18 -4.89 5.31 -1.32
C ILE A 18 -5.52 5.04 -2.68
N LYS A 19 -4.72 4.49 -3.60
CA LYS A 19 -5.23 4.02 -4.90
C LYS A 19 -5.53 2.53 -4.80
N ILE A 20 -6.75 2.16 -5.15
CA ILE A 20 -7.23 0.78 -5.23
C ILE A 20 -7.45 0.48 -6.70
N SER A 21 -6.70 -0.46 -7.27
CA SER A 21 -6.83 -0.84 -8.68
C SER A 21 -7.42 -2.24 -8.80
N PHE A 22 -8.45 -2.38 -9.62
CA PHE A 22 -9.11 -3.66 -9.93
C PHE A 22 -9.52 -3.71 -11.40
N ASN A 23 -9.10 -4.74 -12.12
CA ASN A 23 -9.53 -5.03 -13.49
C ASN A 23 -9.49 -3.78 -14.39
N GLN A 24 -8.34 -3.07 -14.41
CA GLN A 24 -8.08 -1.83 -15.17
C GLN A 24 -8.83 -0.58 -14.70
N ASN A 25 -9.67 -0.68 -13.68
CA ASN A 25 -10.27 0.47 -13.02
C ASN A 25 -9.46 0.85 -11.79
N SER A 26 -9.34 2.14 -11.51
CA SER A 26 -8.71 2.64 -10.30
C SER A 26 -9.67 3.56 -9.55
N LEU A 27 -9.74 3.34 -8.24
CA LEU A 27 -10.44 4.22 -7.30
C LEU A 27 -9.39 4.90 -6.42
N LEU A 28 -9.38 6.24 -6.43
CA LEU A 28 -8.60 7.03 -5.49
C LEU A 28 -9.48 7.41 -4.31
N VAL A 29 -8.99 7.11 -3.10
CA VAL A 29 -9.67 7.39 -1.85
C VAL A 29 -8.77 8.30 -1.02
N ASN A 30 -9.27 9.48 -0.64
CA ASN A 30 -8.52 10.36 0.23
C ASN A 30 -8.45 9.75 1.64
N LYS A 31 -7.24 9.66 2.22
CA LYS A 31 -7.04 9.05 3.54
C LYS A 31 -7.83 9.76 4.64
N SER A 32 -8.04 11.07 4.51
CA SER A 32 -8.80 11.88 5.48
C SER A 32 -10.29 11.56 5.51
N GLN A 33 -10.82 10.93 4.46
CA GLN A 33 -12.23 10.54 4.38
C GLN A 33 -12.48 9.14 4.96
N ILE A 34 -11.44 8.32 5.12
CA ILE A 34 -11.58 6.96 5.65
C ILE A 34 -11.75 7.04 7.17
N LYS A 35 -12.95 6.73 7.66
CA LYS A 35 -13.30 6.73 9.08
C LYS A 35 -12.80 5.47 9.78
N THR A 36 -13.01 4.30 9.17
CA THR A 36 -12.61 3.01 9.74
C THR A 36 -12.15 2.03 8.67
N VAL A 37 -11.30 1.10 9.08
CA VAL A 37 -10.87 -0.06 8.29
C VAL A 37 -11.15 -1.31 9.11
N ASP A 38 -12.20 -2.04 8.71
CA ASP A 38 -12.75 -3.15 9.48
C ASP A 38 -12.71 -4.44 8.67
N THR A 39 -12.46 -5.55 9.36
CA THR A 39 -12.67 -6.89 8.82
C THR A 39 -14.11 -7.30 9.15
N ILE A 40 -14.94 -7.49 8.13
CA ILE A 40 -16.37 -7.82 8.31
C ILE A 40 -16.70 -9.28 7.99
N ARG A 41 -15.78 -10.02 7.36
CA ARG A 41 -15.86 -11.46 7.07
C ARG A 41 -14.46 -12.08 7.10
N THR A 42 -14.37 -13.39 6.92
CA THR A 42 -13.08 -14.11 6.83
C THR A 42 -12.21 -13.67 5.65
N ASP A 43 -12.79 -13.02 4.64
CA ASP A 43 -12.13 -12.72 3.36
C ASP A 43 -12.32 -11.26 2.89
N VAL A 44 -13.05 -10.41 3.63
CA VAL A 44 -13.38 -9.03 3.19
C VAL A 44 -12.92 -7.97 4.18
N VAL A 45 -12.21 -6.97 3.68
CA VAL A 45 -11.92 -5.71 4.37
C VAL A 45 -12.89 -4.62 3.88
N ARG A 46 -13.47 -3.87 4.82
CA ARG A 46 -14.30 -2.69 4.57
C ARG A 46 -13.52 -1.43 4.89
N LEU A 47 -13.52 -0.48 3.96
CA LEU A 47 -13.15 0.90 4.22
C LEU A 47 -14.45 1.70 4.31
N ASP A 48 -14.74 2.25 5.49
CA ASP A 48 -15.84 3.20 5.67
C ASP A 48 -15.33 4.60 5.31
N ILE A 49 -15.89 5.19 4.26
CA ILE A 49 -15.47 6.50 3.74
C ILE A 49 -16.39 7.65 4.19
N GLY A 50 -17.29 7.39 5.14
CA GLY A 50 -18.20 8.41 5.66
C GLY A 50 -19.34 8.79 4.70
N GLU A 51 -19.60 10.09 4.57
CA GLU A 51 -20.76 10.60 3.82
C GLU A 51 -20.48 10.70 2.31
N GLY A 52 -21.41 10.20 1.50
CA GLY A 52 -21.32 10.20 0.04
C GLY A 52 -22.07 9.02 -0.60
N ALA A 53 -22.01 8.91 -1.93
CA ALA A 53 -22.64 7.81 -2.69
C ALA A 53 -21.89 6.47 -2.51
N LEU A 54 -20.58 6.53 -2.28
CA LEU A 54 -19.73 5.36 -2.02
C LEU A 54 -19.42 5.31 -0.52
N LYS A 55 -20.42 4.98 0.30
CA LYS A 55 -20.28 4.96 1.77
C LYS A 55 -19.22 3.96 2.26
N ASN A 56 -19.09 2.84 1.56
CA ASN A 56 -18.19 1.76 1.92
C ASN A 56 -17.51 1.19 0.67
N ILE A 57 -16.21 0.90 0.78
CA ILE A 57 -15.48 0.10 -0.19
C ILE A 57 -15.24 -1.27 0.41
N TYR A 58 -15.50 -2.30 -0.38
CA TYR A 58 -15.29 -3.69 -0.01
C TYR A 58 -14.16 -4.26 -0.85
N ILE A 59 -13.14 -4.78 -0.17
CA ILE A 59 -11.94 -5.36 -0.79
C ILE A 59 -11.89 -6.83 -0.40
N ARG A 60 -11.96 -7.73 -1.39
CA ARG A 60 -11.80 -9.17 -1.16
C ARG A 60 -10.33 -9.56 -1.18
N LEU A 61 -9.95 -10.44 -0.26
CA LEU A 61 -8.59 -10.98 -0.14
C LEU A 61 -8.12 -11.63 -1.46
N SER A 62 -8.99 -12.41 -2.10
CA SER A 62 -8.68 -13.11 -3.36
C SER A 62 -8.46 -12.19 -4.55
N GLU A 63 -8.89 -10.94 -4.45
CA GLU A 63 -8.76 -9.98 -5.55
C GLU A 63 -7.45 -9.21 -5.47
N VAL A 64 -6.78 -9.15 -4.30
CA VAL A 64 -5.55 -8.36 -4.13
C VAL A 64 -4.32 -9.23 -4.32
N ASN A 65 -3.53 -8.92 -5.35
CA ASN A 65 -2.30 -9.65 -5.71
C ASN A 65 -1.02 -8.81 -5.61
N TYR A 66 -1.13 -7.54 -5.22
CA TYR A 66 0.00 -6.62 -5.07
C TYR A 66 -0.09 -5.80 -3.76
N PRO A 67 1.04 -5.54 -3.06
CA PRO A 67 2.44 -5.81 -3.44
C PRO A 67 2.85 -7.29 -3.43
N HIS A 68 2.05 -8.13 -2.77
CA HIS A 68 2.10 -9.57 -2.82
C HIS A 68 0.71 -10.10 -2.44
N PRO A 69 0.38 -11.36 -2.75
CA PRO A 69 -0.82 -12.01 -2.22
C PRO A 69 -0.76 -12.05 -0.69
N PHE A 70 -1.85 -11.70 -0.01
CA PHE A 70 -1.93 -11.72 1.44
C PHE A 70 -2.43 -13.08 1.94
N ASP A 71 -1.81 -13.62 3.00
CA ASP A 71 -2.20 -14.91 3.58
C ASP A 71 -3.49 -14.85 4.41
N SER A 72 -3.92 -13.65 4.81
CA SER A 72 -5.13 -13.44 5.61
C SER A 72 -5.74 -12.06 5.43
N VAL A 73 -7.05 -11.96 5.73
CA VAL A 73 -7.77 -10.68 5.73
C VAL A 73 -7.24 -9.71 6.80
N GLN A 74 -6.70 -10.23 7.91
CA GLN A 74 -6.02 -9.43 8.93
C GLN A 74 -4.73 -8.82 8.38
N ALA A 75 -3.91 -9.58 7.65
CA ALA A 75 -2.70 -9.05 7.02
C ALA A 75 -3.03 -7.92 6.03
N LEU A 76 -4.08 -8.10 5.22
CA LEU A 76 -4.57 -7.07 4.30
C LEU A 76 -5.09 -5.81 5.04
N SER A 77 -5.88 -5.99 6.11
CA SER A 77 -6.40 -4.88 6.92
C SER A 77 -5.27 -4.09 7.60
N THR A 78 -4.29 -4.79 8.17
CA THR A 78 -3.09 -4.19 8.76
C THR A 78 -2.30 -3.42 7.70
N TYR A 79 -2.08 -4.00 6.53
CA TYR A 79 -1.41 -3.32 5.43
C TYR A 79 -2.11 -2.01 5.03
N ILE A 80 -3.44 -2.04 4.84
CA ILE A 80 -4.22 -0.84 4.52
C ILE A 80 -4.08 0.23 5.62
N LYS A 81 -4.13 -0.18 6.90
CA LYS A 81 -3.93 0.73 8.04
C LYS A 81 -2.52 1.32 8.06
N GLU A 82 -1.50 0.55 7.73
CA GLU A 82 -0.13 1.05 7.60
C GLU A 82 0.01 2.08 6.46
N LEU A 83 -0.76 1.93 5.37
CA LEU A 83 -0.81 2.94 4.31
C LEU A 83 -1.52 4.22 4.77
N MET A 84 -2.51 4.13 5.67
CA MET A 84 -3.22 5.29 6.21
C MET A 84 -2.36 6.14 7.14
N ILE A 85 -1.38 5.54 7.80
CA ILE A 85 -0.40 6.30 8.58
C ILE A 85 0.42 7.09 7.56
N ASP A 86 0.29 8.41 7.62
CA ASP A 86 1.17 9.30 6.87
C ASP A 86 2.54 9.17 7.52
N LYS A 87 3.30 8.19 7.02
CA LYS A 87 4.70 8.05 7.33
C LYS A 87 5.36 9.26 6.70
N GLY A 88 5.40 10.37 7.44
CA GLY A 88 6.05 11.63 7.09
C GLY A 88 7.56 11.48 6.98
N PHE A 89 8.03 10.44 6.31
CA PHE A 89 9.40 10.31 5.89
C PHE A 89 9.45 10.96 4.52
N SER A 90 9.89 12.22 4.51
CA SER A 90 10.55 12.79 3.34
C SER A 90 11.42 11.70 2.73
N THR A 91 11.25 11.48 1.44
CA THR A 91 12.03 10.53 0.63
C THR A 91 13.54 10.67 0.92
N GLU A 92 13.98 11.89 1.25
CA GLU A 92 15.32 12.26 1.71
C GLU A 92 15.78 11.54 2.98
N ALA A 93 14.96 11.45 4.03
CA ALA A 93 15.38 10.86 5.31
C ALA A 93 15.62 9.33 5.20
N LYS A 94 14.92 8.65 4.29
CA LYS A 94 15.20 7.24 3.98
C LYS A 94 16.41 7.08 3.07
N GLN A 95 16.58 7.98 2.11
CA GLN A 95 17.78 8.02 1.28
C GLN A 95 19.04 8.27 2.11
N ASP A 96 18.99 9.11 3.15
CA ASP A 96 20.12 9.34 4.04
C ASP A 96 20.53 8.08 4.81
N VAL A 97 19.56 7.31 5.30
CA VAL A 97 19.83 6.02 5.98
C VAL A 97 20.43 5.02 5.00
N GLU A 98 19.85 4.87 3.80
CA GLU A 98 20.39 3.99 2.77
C GLU A 98 21.79 4.42 2.30
N ILE A 99 22.06 5.73 2.16
CA ILE A 99 23.38 6.27 1.83
C ILE A 99 24.40 5.93 2.92
N VAL A 100 24.03 6.06 4.19
CA VAL A 100 24.91 5.70 5.31
C VAL A 100 25.27 4.22 5.28
N GLU A 101 24.29 3.33 5.04
CA GLU A 101 24.53 1.89 4.93
C GLU A 101 25.45 1.56 3.74
N LEU A 102 25.22 2.18 2.57
CA LEU A 102 26.06 2.01 1.39
C LEU A 102 27.50 2.52 1.62
N GLN A 103 27.69 3.60 2.38
CA GLN A 103 29.00 4.11 2.75
C GLN A 103 29.75 3.15 3.67
N GLN A 104 29.06 2.54 4.63
CA GLN A 104 29.66 1.53 5.51
C GLN A 104 30.14 0.30 4.70
N ILE A 105 29.33 -0.18 3.77
CA ILE A 105 29.70 -1.30 2.87
C ILE A 105 30.92 -0.94 2.03
N LYS A 106 30.97 0.28 1.46
CA LYS A 106 32.12 0.75 0.70
C LYS A 106 33.41 0.77 1.53
N GLY A 107 33.34 1.20 2.79
CA GLY A 107 34.48 1.22 3.70
C GLY A 107 35.05 -0.18 3.96
N VAL A 108 34.18 -1.17 4.20
CA VAL A 108 34.59 -2.58 4.38
C VAL A 108 35.27 -3.12 3.12
N LEU A 109 34.68 -2.89 1.94
CA LEU A 109 35.26 -3.36 0.66
C LEU A 109 36.63 -2.73 0.36
N GLN A 110 36.87 -1.49 0.79
CA GLN A 110 38.17 -0.84 0.65
C GLN A 110 39.22 -1.41 1.60
N ALA A 111 38.82 -1.77 2.82
CA ALA A 111 39.70 -2.40 3.80
C ALA A 111 40.06 -3.87 3.47
N MET A 112 39.33 -4.49 2.54
CA MET A 112 39.58 -5.85 2.05
C MET A 112 40.55 -5.91 0.85
N LYS A 113 40.99 -4.77 0.32
CA LYS A 113 42.05 -4.68 -0.70
C LYS A 113 43.41 -4.47 -0.06
#